data_AF-R9MTJ3-F1
#
_entry.id   AF-R9MTJ3-F1
#
_cell.length_a   1.000
_cell.length_b   1.000
_cell.length_c   1.000
_cell.angle_alpha   90.00
_cell.angle_beta   90.00
_cell.angle_gamma   90.00
#
_symmetry.space_group_name_H-M   'P 1'
#
loop_
_entity.id
_entity.type
_entity.pdbx_description
1 polymer ?
#
loop_
_entity_poly.entity_id
_entity_poly.type
_entity_poly.pdbx_seq_one_letter_code
_entity_poly.pdbx_strand_id
1 'polypeptide(L)'
;MKNLLNYQTSEYDCGPVTLLNGIRYLFDREDIYPDIIKFIMLYSMDTYNEEGELCKHGTSAAAMNFITSWLNHFSQIKNFPLHCEFYSGEEVTLTPESPVIQGLKNGGVVLLHVFLEVAHYVLLTGIENDRILLFDPYYEEEDDPDLDEEYATDEILFIHDQPKKANRSVAIERLNRTTTDYYEMGKPCCREALVMFNTDLKKS
;
A
#
# COMPACT_ATOMS: atom_id res chain seq x y z
N MET A 1 8.56 16.12 -11.66
CA MET A 1 7.43 15.36 -12.27
C MET A 1 7.20 14.04 -11.54
N LYS A 2 5.94 13.74 -11.23
CA LYS A 2 5.51 12.42 -10.71
C LYS A 2 5.80 11.27 -11.66
N ASN A 3 6.31 10.18 -11.09
CA ASN A 3 6.52 8.92 -11.79
C ASN A 3 5.18 8.20 -12.04
N LEU A 4 5.19 7.23 -12.97
CA LEU A 4 4.18 6.16 -12.98
C LEU A 4 4.25 5.39 -11.66
N LEU A 5 3.23 4.61 -11.31
CA LEU A 5 3.33 3.60 -10.25
C LEU A 5 3.82 2.27 -10.84
N ASN A 6 4.46 1.43 -10.02
CA ASN A 6 5.12 0.19 -10.44
C ASN A 6 4.27 -1.00 -10.05
N TYR A 7 4.23 -1.97 -10.96
CA TYR A 7 3.85 -3.34 -10.63
C TYR A 7 5.01 -4.06 -9.95
N GLN A 8 4.69 -5.09 -9.18
CA GLN A 8 5.68 -5.95 -8.56
C GLN A 8 6.44 -6.76 -9.60
N THR A 9 7.68 -7.11 -9.29
CA THR A 9 8.55 -7.82 -10.23
C THR A 9 8.47 -9.34 -10.04
N SER A 10 8.10 -9.79 -8.86
CA SER A 10 8.03 -11.18 -8.43
C SER A 10 6.78 -11.41 -7.57
N GLU A 11 6.50 -12.64 -7.19
CA GLU A 11 5.40 -12.99 -6.29
C GLU A 11 5.58 -12.49 -4.84
N TYR A 12 6.72 -11.84 -4.52
CA TYR A 12 7.12 -11.59 -3.14
C TYR A 12 7.52 -10.14 -2.82
N ASP A 13 7.44 -9.22 -3.78
CA ASP A 13 7.90 -7.82 -3.59
C ASP A 13 6.74 -6.80 -3.52
N CYS A 14 5.50 -7.23 -3.27
CA CYS A 14 4.36 -6.34 -3.12
C CYS A 14 4.59 -5.25 -2.05
N GLY A 15 5.07 -5.61 -0.85
CA GLY A 15 5.36 -4.67 0.24
C GLY A 15 6.35 -3.55 -0.13
N PRO A 16 7.61 -3.87 -0.53
CA PRO A 16 8.55 -2.84 -0.94
C PRO A 16 8.10 -2.04 -2.16
N VAL A 17 7.44 -2.68 -3.15
CA VAL A 17 6.97 -1.97 -4.35
C VAL A 17 5.86 -0.98 -3.99
N THR A 18 4.94 -1.35 -3.12
CA THR A 18 3.87 -0.46 -2.66
C THR A 18 4.43 0.70 -1.82
N LEU A 19 5.47 0.47 -1.00
CA LEU A 19 6.21 1.53 -0.28
C LEU A 19 6.84 2.53 -1.27
N LEU A 20 7.53 2.02 -2.29
CA LEU A 20 8.11 2.85 -3.35
C LEU A 20 7.04 3.64 -4.10
N ASN A 21 5.88 3.03 -4.36
CA ASN A 21 4.75 3.70 -4.99
C ASN A 21 4.20 4.84 -4.11
N GLY A 22 4.16 4.67 -2.79
CA GLY A 22 3.81 5.74 -1.86
C GLY A 22 4.75 6.96 -1.99
N ILE A 23 6.06 6.72 -2.05
CA ILE A 23 7.06 7.78 -2.29
C ILE A 23 6.87 8.43 -3.67
N ARG A 24 6.67 7.63 -4.71
CA ARG A 24 6.49 8.12 -6.10
C ARG A 24 5.20 8.93 -6.28
N TYR A 25 4.17 8.60 -5.51
CA TYR A 25 2.92 9.35 -5.46
C TYR A 25 3.12 10.69 -4.73
N LEU A 26 3.81 10.69 -3.58
CA LEU A 26 3.97 11.85 -2.71
C LEU A 26 5.03 12.86 -3.17
N PHE A 27 6.04 12.45 -3.92
CA PHE A 27 7.17 13.30 -4.33
C PHE A 27 7.41 13.29 -5.84
N ASP A 28 7.97 14.38 -6.35
CA ASP A 28 8.45 14.42 -7.72
C ASP A 28 9.75 13.63 -7.85
N ARG A 29 9.97 13.00 -9.01
CA ARG A 29 11.14 12.13 -9.24
C ARG A 29 12.46 12.80 -8.90
N GLU A 30 12.58 14.08 -9.18
CA GLU A 30 13.81 14.87 -8.98
C GLU A 30 14.14 15.08 -7.49
N ASP A 31 13.16 14.89 -6.59
CA ASP A 31 13.31 15.07 -5.14
C ASP A 31 13.55 13.73 -4.41
N ILE A 32 13.37 12.59 -5.07
CA ILE A 32 13.47 11.27 -4.44
C ILE A 32 14.93 10.86 -4.30
N TYR A 33 15.36 10.66 -3.05
CA TYR A 33 16.70 10.17 -2.75
C TYR A 33 16.88 8.69 -3.16
N PRO A 34 17.98 8.34 -3.85
CA PRO A 34 18.24 6.95 -4.23
C PRO A 34 18.42 6.02 -3.01
N ASP A 35 18.88 6.57 -1.88
CA ASP A 35 19.06 5.84 -0.62
C ASP A 35 17.73 5.22 -0.14
N ILE A 36 16.62 5.98 -0.18
CA ILE A 36 15.28 5.48 0.20
C ILE A 36 14.93 4.26 -0.65
N ILE A 37 15.16 4.32 -1.97
CA ILE A 37 14.83 3.23 -2.88
C ILE A 37 15.58 1.95 -2.50
N LYS A 38 16.90 2.07 -2.29
CA LYS A 38 17.76 0.95 -1.88
C LYS A 38 17.29 0.33 -0.56
N PHE A 39 17.03 1.14 0.45
CA PHE A 39 16.76 0.66 1.80
C PHE A 39 15.35 0.12 1.98
N ILE A 40 14.36 0.63 1.25
CA ILE A 40 13.02 0.01 1.20
C ILE A 40 13.14 -1.43 0.69
N MET A 41 13.80 -1.64 -0.46
CA MET A 41 13.98 -2.99 -1.00
C MET A 41 14.75 -3.90 -0.04
N LEU A 42 15.82 -3.39 0.58
CA LEU A 42 16.67 -4.17 1.46
C LEU A 42 15.97 -4.62 2.75
N TYR A 43 15.15 -3.75 3.35
CA TYR A 43 14.56 -4.00 4.67
C TYR A 43 13.16 -4.61 4.63
N SER A 44 12.47 -4.56 3.49
CA SER A 44 11.11 -5.07 3.37
C SER A 44 11.01 -6.46 2.72
N MET A 45 12.12 -7.16 2.50
CA MET A 45 12.11 -8.55 2.00
C MET A 45 12.82 -9.45 3.04
N ASP A 46 12.21 -9.56 4.23
CA ASP A 46 12.87 -10.07 5.43
C ASP A 46 12.44 -11.49 5.85
N THR A 47 11.44 -12.05 5.17
CA THR A 47 10.82 -13.32 5.54
C THR A 47 11.46 -14.51 4.81
N TYR A 48 11.11 -15.72 5.26
CA TYR A 48 11.57 -16.99 4.68
C TYR A 48 10.37 -17.90 4.48
N ASN A 49 10.39 -18.73 3.44
CA ASN A 49 9.42 -19.81 3.30
C ASN A 49 9.77 -21.00 4.20
N GLU A 50 8.96 -22.06 4.11
CA GLU A 50 9.08 -23.30 4.88
C GLU A 50 10.39 -24.06 4.58
N GLU A 51 11.00 -23.83 3.42
CA GLU A 51 12.28 -24.40 3.01
C GLU A 51 13.49 -23.57 3.48
N GLY A 52 13.24 -22.43 4.14
CA GLY A 52 14.29 -21.52 4.62
C GLY A 52 14.89 -20.64 3.53
N GLU A 53 14.19 -20.46 2.42
CA GLU A 53 14.59 -19.58 1.33
C GLU A 53 14.21 -18.13 1.65
N LEU A 54 15.19 -17.24 1.66
CA LEU A 54 15.02 -15.82 1.95
C LEU A 54 14.13 -15.12 0.90
N CYS A 55 13.34 -14.16 1.36
CA CYS A 55 12.37 -13.34 0.63
C CYS A 55 11.09 -14.04 0.16
N LYS A 56 10.93 -15.36 0.34
CA LYS A 56 9.81 -16.12 -0.25
C LYS A 56 8.50 -16.11 0.54
N HIS A 57 8.34 -15.17 1.47
CA HIS A 57 7.05 -14.88 2.12
C HIS A 57 6.78 -13.36 2.19
N GLY A 58 7.48 -12.58 1.36
CA GLY A 58 7.34 -11.14 1.26
C GLY A 58 7.79 -10.35 2.50
N THR A 59 6.99 -9.36 2.89
CA THR A 59 7.30 -8.38 3.94
C THR A 59 6.59 -8.71 5.24
N SER A 60 7.32 -8.79 6.35
CA SER A 60 6.70 -8.94 7.68
C SER A 60 6.17 -7.62 8.25
N ALA A 61 5.23 -7.73 9.19
CA ALA A 61 4.79 -6.61 10.04
C ALA A 61 5.95 -5.90 10.75
N ALA A 62 6.94 -6.69 11.20
CA ALA A 62 8.10 -6.17 11.90
C ALA A 62 8.98 -5.33 10.96
N ALA A 63 9.18 -5.79 9.72
CA ALA A 63 9.86 -5.00 8.69
C ALA A 63 9.09 -3.72 8.35
N MET A 64 7.77 -3.78 8.26
CA MET A 64 6.93 -2.61 7.98
C MET A 64 7.01 -1.55 9.10
N ASN A 65 6.98 -1.99 10.36
CA ASN A 65 7.18 -1.11 11.50
C ASN A 65 8.61 -0.54 11.56
N PHE A 66 9.62 -1.38 11.26
CA PHE A 66 11.01 -0.95 11.22
C PHE A 66 11.25 0.10 10.14
N ILE A 67 10.79 -0.13 8.91
CA ILE A 67 10.99 0.80 7.79
C ILE A 67 10.24 2.11 8.04
N THR A 68 9.08 2.10 8.71
CA THR A 68 8.37 3.31 9.17
C THR A 68 9.28 4.17 10.04
N SER A 69 9.89 3.56 11.06
CA SER A 69 10.81 4.25 11.98
C SER A 69 12.06 4.75 11.24
N TRP A 70 12.61 3.93 10.34
CA TRP A 70 13.77 4.29 9.53
C TRP A 70 13.48 5.47 8.59
N LEU A 71 12.32 5.49 7.92
CA LEU A 71 11.90 6.57 7.02
C LEU A 71 11.72 7.89 7.77
N ASN A 72 11.14 7.87 8.96
CA ASN A 72 11.02 9.06 9.81
C ASN A 72 12.40 9.59 10.23
N HIS A 73 13.31 8.71 10.62
CA HIS A 73 14.68 9.11 10.95
C HIS A 73 15.43 9.66 9.72
N PHE A 74 15.32 8.99 8.57
CA PHE A 74 15.87 9.45 7.31
C PHE A 74 15.39 10.87 6.99
N SER A 75 14.09 11.11 7.14
CA SER A 75 13.44 12.39 6.85
C SER A 75 13.99 13.51 7.72
N GLN A 76 14.20 13.25 9.01
CA GLN A 76 14.86 14.19 9.93
C GLN A 76 16.30 14.49 9.53
N ILE A 77 17.10 13.48 9.18
CA ILE A 77 18.53 13.65 8.88
C ILE A 77 18.76 14.34 7.53
N LYS A 78 17.91 14.05 6.54
CA LYS A 78 18.05 14.59 5.17
C LYS A 78 17.22 15.85 4.92
N ASN A 79 16.41 16.29 5.89
CA ASN A 79 15.37 17.30 5.71
C ASN A 79 14.43 16.95 4.55
N PHE A 80 14.04 15.69 4.46
CA PHE A 80 13.09 15.22 3.46
C PHE A 80 11.67 15.30 4.05
N PRO A 81 10.69 15.93 3.39
CA PRO A 81 9.38 16.23 3.99
C PRO A 81 8.44 15.02 3.97
N LEU A 82 8.89 13.87 4.47
CA LEU A 82 8.12 12.65 4.62
C LEU A 82 7.85 12.38 6.11
N HIS A 83 6.61 12.05 6.44
CA HIS A 83 6.21 11.54 7.75
C HIS A 83 5.39 10.27 7.58
N CYS A 84 5.68 9.25 8.38
CA CYS A 84 5.04 7.94 8.32
C CYS A 84 4.50 7.52 9.69
N GLU A 85 3.35 6.85 9.70
CA GLU A 85 2.73 6.28 10.90
C GLU A 85 2.24 4.86 10.62
N PHE A 86 2.63 3.92 11.46
CA PHE A 86 2.24 2.51 11.35
C PHE A 86 1.14 2.19 12.37
N TYR A 87 0.10 1.53 11.90
CA TYR A 87 -1.07 1.09 12.67
C TYR A 87 -1.27 -0.41 12.48
N SER A 88 -1.78 -1.08 13.51
CA SER A 88 -2.10 -2.50 13.46
C SER A 88 -3.32 -2.82 14.31
N GLY A 89 -3.93 -3.98 14.10
CA GLY A 89 -5.01 -4.42 14.97
C GLY A 89 -6.33 -3.69 14.71
N GLU A 90 -7.04 -3.41 15.81
CA GLU A 90 -8.35 -2.74 15.83
C GLU A 90 -8.30 -1.29 15.32
N GLU A 91 -7.12 -0.66 15.30
CA GLU A 91 -6.96 0.70 14.79
C GLU A 91 -7.09 0.76 13.26
N VAL A 92 -6.88 -0.36 12.58
CA VAL A 92 -6.94 -0.48 11.13
C VAL A 92 -8.37 -0.81 10.70
N THR A 93 -9.14 0.26 10.52
CA THR A 93 -10.53 0.23 10.01
C THR A 93 -10.71 1.34 8.99
N LEU A 94 -11.76 1.27 8.19
CA LEU A 94 -12.15 2.34 7.25
C LEU A 94 -13.39 3.09 7.75
N THR A 95 -13.42 3.48 9.02
CA THR A 95 -14.43 4.38 9.57
C THR A 95 -14.03 5.85 9.33
N PRO A 96 -14.97 6.81 9.32
CA PRO A 96 -14.65 8.20 9.03
C PRO A 96 -13.56 8.82 9.93
N GLU A 97 -13.46 8.37 11.17
CA GLU A 97 -12.50 8.84 12.18
C GLU A 97 -11.20 8.00 12.22
N SER A 98 -11.11 6.90 11.46
CA SER A 98 -9.94 6.04 11.51
C SER A 98 -8.67 6.73 11.00
N PRO A 99 -7.48 6.35 11.49
CA PRO A 99 -6.23 6.91 11.01
C PRO A 99 -6.04 6.73 9.49
N VAL A 100 -6.53 5.63 8.94
CA VAL A 100 -6.48 5.33 7.49
C VAL A 100 -7.28 6.36 6.70
N ILE A 101 -8.55 6.57 7.05
CA ILE A 101 -9.43 7.51 6.34
C ILE A 101 -9.00 8.95 6.55
N GLN A 102 -8.59 9.32 7.77
CA GLN A 102 -8.04 10.64 8.06
C GLN A 102 -6.74 10.89 7.29
N GLY A 103 -5.88 9.88 7.15
CA GLY A 103 -4.67 9.93 6.36
C GLY A 103 -4.94 10.32 4.90
N LEU A 104 -5.87 9.60 4.26
CA LEU A 104 -6.28 9.87 2.88
C LEU A 104 -6.93 11.25 2.72
N LYS A 105 -7.84 11.64 3.63
CA LYS A 105 -8.50 12.96 3.60
C LYS A 105 -7.52 14.11 3.73
N ASN A 106 -6.42 13.91 4.45
CA ASN A 106 -5.37 14.90 4.65
C ASN A 106 -4.32 14.91 3.52
N GLY A 107 -4.59 14.24 2.39
CA GLY A 107 -3.72 14.20 1.22
C GLY A 107 -2.53 13.23 1.34
N GLY A 108 -2.55 12.36 2.36
CA GLY A 108 -1.61 11.25 2.47
C GLY A 108 -1.99 10.06 1.59
N VAL A 109 -1.14 9.04 1.63
CA VAL A 109 -1.42 7.72 1.05
C VAL A 109 -1.30 6.66 2.12
N VAL A 110 -1.93 5.51 1.90
CA VAL A 110 -1.91 4.41 2.87
C VAL A 110 -1.48 3.13 2.20
N LEU A 111 -0.42 2.52 2.69
CA LEU A 111 -0.16 1.11 2.45
C LEU A 111 -1.10 0.30 3.32
N LEU A 112 -1.88 -0.59 2.72
CA LEU A 112 -2.81 -1.43 3.46
C LEU A 112 -2.53 -2.90 3.16
N HIS A 113 -2.49 -3.68 4.23
CA HIS A 113 -2.50 -5.13 4.15
C HIS A 113 -3.93 -5.62 3.85
N VAL A 114 -4.06 -6.39 2.78
CA VAL A 114 -5.30 -7.05 2.34
C VAL A 114 -5.00 -8.50 1.96
N PHE A 115 -6.02 -9.26 1.59
CA PHE A 115 -5.86 -10.59 1.02
C PHE A 115 -6.13 -10.59 -0.48
N LEU A 116 -5.35 -11.35 -1.23
CA LEU A 116 -5.52 -11.68 -2.64
C LEU A 116 -5.01 -13.12 -2.82
N GLU A 117 -5.84 -14.10 -2.41
CA GLU A 117 -5.49 -15.48 -2.04
C GLU A 117 -4.54 -15.60 -0.84
N VAL A 118 -3.48 -14.79 -0.84
CA VAL A 118 -2.45 -14.66 0.20
C VAL A 118 -2.39 -13.23 0.72
N ALA A 119 -1.59 -13.00 1.76
CA ALA A 119 -1.31 -11.66 2.28
C ALA A 119 -0.70 -10.76 1.21
N HIS A 120 -1.25 -9.56 1.04
CA HIS A 120 -0.86 -8.63 -0.03
C HIS A 120 -0.90 -7.17 0.42
N TYR A 121 -0.06 -6.33 -0.20
CA TYR A 121 0.00 -4.89 0.10
C TYR A 121 -0.40 -4.03 -1.09
N VAL A 122 -1.40 -3.17 -0.88
CA VAL A 122 -1.90 -2.22 -1.88
C VAL A 122 -1.76 -0.77 -1.41
N LEU A 123 -1.68 0.17 -2.36
CA LEU A 123 -1.54 1.60 -2.06
C LEU A 123 -2.87 2.33 -2.23
N LEU A 124 -3.49 2.79 -1.15
CA LEU A 124 -4.64 3.67 -1.20
C LEU A 124 -4.19 5.09 -1.50
N THR A 125 -4.83 5.72 -2.49
CA THR A 125 -4.46 7.06 -2.98
C THR A 125 -5.59 8.07 -2.93
N GLY A 126 -6.80 7.64 -2.60
CA GLY A 126 -7.93 8.54 -2.42
C GLY A 126 -9.23 7.84 -2.04
N ILE A 127 -10.26 8.66 -1.81
CA ILE A 127 -11.62 8.22 -1.48
C ILE A 127 -12.56 8.89 -2.48
N GLU A 128 -13.43 8.11 -3.13
CA GLU A 128 -14.48 8.61 -4.00
C GLU A 128 -15.81 7.95 -3.60
N ASN A 129 -16.74 8.74 -3.06
CA ASN A 129 -17.99 8.27 -2.47
C ASN A 129 -17.76 7.24 -1.34
N ASP A 130 -18.28 6.03 -1.50
CA ASP A 130 -18.17 4.87 -0.62
C ASP A 130 -17.06 3.90 -1.05
N ARG A 131 -16.12 4.38 -1.87
CA ARG A 131 -15.04 3.58 -2.44
C ARG A 131 -13.67 4.18 -2.18
N ILE A 132 -12.69 3.30 -2.13
CA ILE A 132 -11.26 3.63 -2.08
C ILE A 132 -10.69 3.52 -3.48
N LEU A 133 -9.96 4.54 -3.90
CA LEU A 133 -9.04 4.43 -5.03
C LEU A 133 -7.72 3.84 -4.54
N LEU A 134 -7.28 2.76 -5.18
CA LEU A 134 -6.03 2.11 -4.84
C LEU A 134 -5.22 1.71 -6.08
N PHE A 135 -3.92 1.58 -5.86
CA PHE A 135 -3.00 0.97 -6.80
C PHE A 135 -2.55 -0.38 -6.25
N ASP A 136 -2.95 -1.42 -6.93
CA ASP A 136 -2.51 -2.79 -6.70
C ASP A 136 -1.21 -3.04 -7.51
N PRO A 137 -0.08 -3.36 -6.87
CA PRO A 137 1.14 -3.70 -7.59
C PRO A 137 1.06 -5.06 -8.30
N TYR A 138 0.09 -5.93 -7.97
CA TYR A 138 -0.18 -7.15 -8.71
C TYR A 138 -0.98 -6.78 -9.97
N TYR A 139 -0.36 -6.97 -11.14
CA TYR A 139 -1.01 -6.62 -12.40
C TYR A 139 -1.92 -7.75 -12.86
N GLU A 140 -3.17 -7.42 -13.08
CA GLU A 140 -4.16 -8.32 -13.71
C GLU A 140 -4.80 -7.62 -14.91
N GLU A 141 -5.02 -8.39 -15.96
CA GLU A 141 -5.70 -7.98 -17.18
C GLU A 141 -7.19 -8.35 -17.10
N GLU A 142 -8.07 -7.38 -17.30
CA GLU A 142 -9.53 -7.57 -17.18
C GLU A 142 -10.09 -8.49 -18.28
N ASP A 143 -9.39 -8.61 -19.41
CA ASP A 143 -9.71 -9.46 -20.54
C ASP A 143 -8.98 -10.81 -20.54
N ASP A 144 -8.24 -11.13 -19.47
CA ASP A 144 -7.63 -12.45 -19.29
C ASP A 144 -8.73 -13.52 -19.13
N PRO A 145 -8.78 -14.56 -19.98
CA PRO A 145 -9.75 -15.64 -19.86
C PRO A 145 -9.62 -16.45 -18.56
N ASP A 146 -8.46 -16.40 -17.91
CA ASP A 146 -8.16 -17.11 -16.67
C ASP A 146 -8.27 -16.18 -15.44
N LEU A 147 -8.75 -14.94 -15.60
CA LEU A 147 -8.99 -14.02 -14.49
C LEU A 147 -9.98 -14.64 -13.49
N ASP A 148 -9.63 -14.58 -12.20
CA ASP A 148 -10.46 -15.14 -11.15
C ASP A 148 -11.87 -14.51 -11.13
N GLU A 149 -12.89 -15.36 -11.04
CA GLU A 149 -14.30 -14.95 -10.94
C GLU A 149 -14.56 -14.08 -9.70
N GLU A 150 -13.67 -14.10 -8.71
CA GLU A 150 -13.74 -13.24 -7.54
C GLU A 150 -13.66 -11.73 -7.87
N TYR A 151 -13.03 -11.38 -9.00
CA TYR A 151 -13.07 -10.03 -9.55
C TYR A 151 -14.44 -9.65 -10.15
N ALA A 152 -15.31 -10.62 -10.46
CA ALA A 152 -16.61 -10.42 -11.12
C ALA A 152 -17.70 -9.90 -10.15
N THR A 153 -17.44 -8.73 -9.57
CA THR A 153 -18.32 -8.04 -8.61
C THR A 153 -18.35 -6.53 -8.90
N ASP A 154 -19.41 -5.84 -8.50
CA ASP A 154 -19.49 -4.37 -8.53
C ASP A 154 -18.67 -3.70 -7.41
N GLU A 155 -18.19 -4.48 -6.44
CA GLU A 155 -17.36 -3.99 -5.34
C GLU A 155 -15.89 -3.79 -5.71
N ILE A 156 -15.42 -4.34 -6.84
CA ILE A 156 -14.05 -4.21 -7.36
C ILE A 156 -14.15 -3.73 -8.81
N LEU A 157 -13.53 -2.59 -9.12
CA LEU A 157 -13.55 -2.01 -10.47
C LEU A 157 -12.13 -1.73 -10.94
N PHE A 158 -11.84 -2.03 -12.20
CA PHE A 158 -10.56 -1.74 -12.84
C PHE A 158 -10.52 -0.27 -13.33
N ILE A 159 -9.34 0.35 -13.23
CA ILE A 159 -9.09 1.72 -13.69
C ILE A 159 -7.88 1.69 -14.63
N HIS A 160 -8.05 2.20 -15.86
CA HIS A 160 -7.04 2.07 -16.93
C HIS A 160 -6.34 3.39 -17.30
N ASP A 161 -6.87 4.52 -16.85
CA ASP A 161 -6.43 5.87 -17.27
C ASP A 161 -5.69 6.66 -16.18
N GLN A 162 -5.41 6.04 -15.03
CA GLN A 162 -4.77 6.69 -13.87
C GLN A 162 -3.43 6.04 -13.43
N PRO A 163 -2.45 5.84 -14.34
CA PRO A 163 -1.24 5.04 -14.06
C PRO A 163 -0.28 5.67 -13.03
N LYS A 164 -0.54 6.89 -12.57
CA LYS A 164 0.20 7.58 -11.50
C LYS A 164 -0.55 7.61 -10.16
N LYS A 165 -1.76 7.03 -10.09
CA LYS A 165 -2.67 7.20 -8.95
C LYS A 165 -3.38 5.91 -8.55
N ALA A 166 -4.06 5.23 -9.47
CA ALA A 166 -4.88 4.08 -9.14
C ALA A 166 -5.07 3.18 -10.36
N ASN A 167 -5.19 1.88 -10.13
CA ASN A 167 -5.62 0.89 -11.13
C ASN A 167 -6.85 0.10 -10.66
N ARG A 168 -7.33 0.35 -9.43
CA ARG A 168 -8.54 -0.23 -8.86
C ARG A 168 -9.35 0.81 -8.10
N SER A 169 -10.66 0.59 -8.06
CA SER A 169 -11.57 1.19 -7.10
C SER A 169 -12.28 0.06 -6.34
N VAL A 170 -12.19 0.03 -5.02
CA VAL A 170 -12.76 -1.03 -4.18
C VAL A 170 -13.73 -0.43 -3.16
N ALA A 171 -14.87 -1.08 -2.95
CA ALA A 171 -15.86 -0.66 -1.96
C ALA A 171 -15.26 -0.67 -0.54
N ILE A 172 -15.53 0.38 0.25
CA ILE A 172 -15.08 0.47 1.65
C ILE A 172 -15.65 -0.69 2.47
N GLU A 173 -16.88 -1.11 2.20
CA GLU A 173 -17.53 -2.24 2.86
C GLU A 173 -16.73 -3.53 2.67
N ARG A 174 -16.36 -3.86 1.42
CA ARG A 174 -15.54 -5.03 1.10
C ARG A 174 -14.21 -5.02 1.84
N LEU A 175 -13.45 -3.93 1.75
CA LEU A 175 -12.17 -3.78 2.46
C LEU A 175 -12.30 -4.03 3.97
N ASN A 176 -13.39 -3.56 4.60
CA ASN A 176 -13.62 -3.70 6.04
C ASN A 176 -14.00 -5.10 6.53
N ARG A 177 -14.23 -6.07 5.64
CA ARG A 177 -14.62 -7.44 6.02
C ARG A 177 -13.53 -8.18 6.78
N THR A 178 -13.94 -9.25 7.45
CA THR A 178 -13.07 -10.07 8.32
C THR A 178 -12.67 -11.41 7.72
N THR A 179 -13.18 -11.70 6.52
CA THR A 179 -12.80 -12.82 5.66
C THR A 179 -11.53 -12.48 4.88
N THR A 180 -11.00 -13.43 4.12
CA THR A 180 -9.70 -13.33 3.43
C THR A 180 -9.86 -13.42 1.91
N ASP A 181 -11.03 -13.01 1.44
CA ASP A 181 -11.39 -12.88 0.04
C ASP A 181 -10.68 -11.62 -0.52
N TYR A 182 -10.69 -11.43 -1.84
CA TYR A 182 -9.94 -10.41 -2.56
C TYR A 182 -10.25 -9.00 -2.03
N TYR A 183 -9.18 -8.29 -1.71
CA TYR A 183 -9.14 -6.97 -1.11
C TYR A 183 -9.78 -6.85 0.28
N GLU A 184 -10.07 -7.94 0.97
CA GLU A 184 -10.56 -7.88 2.34
C GLU A 184 -9.40 -7.76 3.33
N MET A 185 -9.55 -6.98 4.40
CA MET A 185 -8.48 -6.79 5.40
C MET A 185 -8.33 -7.98 6.35
N GLY A 186 -9.29 -8.91 6.39
CA GLY A 186 -9.29 -9.99 7.37
C GLY A 186 -9.58 -9.53 8.80
N LYS A 187 -9.35 -10.43 9.76
CA LYS A 187 -9.60 -10.20 11.18
C LYS A 187 -8.69 -9.10 11.72
N PRO A 188 -9.12 -8.28 12.70
CA PRO A 188 -8.29 -7.20 13.26
C PRO A 188 -6.86 -7.61 13.61
N CYS A 189 -6.64 -8.82 14.15
CA CYS A 189 -5.32 -9.32 14.53
C CYS A 189 -4.29 -9.44 13.39
N CYS A 190 -4.71 -9.43 12.12
CA CYS A 190 -3.81 -9.45 10.95
C CYS A 190 -3.85 -8.15 10.15
N ARG A 191 -4.52 -7.10 10.64
CA ARG A 191 -4.63 -5.83 9.92
C ARG A 191 -3.43 -4.95 10.21
N GLU A 192 -2.90 -4.37 9.14
CA GLU A 192 -1.73 -3.51 9.17
C GLU A 192 -1.93 -2.37 8.16
N ALA A 193 -1.58 -1.17 8.56
CA ALA A 193 -1.59 -0.01 7.67
C ALA A 193 -0.42 0.93 7.97
N LEU A 194 0.21 1.44 6.92
CA LEU A 194 1.23 2.47 7.01
C LEU A 194 0.75 3.70 6.28
N VAL A 195 0.50 4.77 7.02
CA VAL A 195 0.07 6.07 6.49
C VAL A 195 1.31 6.91 6.21
N MET A 196 1.39 7.50 5.01
CA MET A 196 2.50 8.33 4.57
C MET A 196 2.01 9.72 4.18
N PHE A 197 2.75 10.75 4.57
CA PHE A 197 2.44 12.14 4.27
C PHE A 197 3.64 12.87 3.69
N ASN A 198 3.36 13.75 2.73
CA ASN A 198 4.29 14.82 2.38
C ASN A 198 3.95 16.04 3.25
N THR A 199 4.84 16.43 4.16
CA THR A 199 4.59 17.50 5.13
C THR A 199 4.65 18.90 4.53
N ASP A 200 5.16 19.04 3.31
CA ASP A 200 5.19 20.31 2.58
C ASP A 200 3.88 20.58 1.81
N LEU A 201 3.09 19.53 1.54
CA LEU A 201 1.75 19.68 1.00
C LEU A 201 0.87 20.28 2.10
N LYS A 202 0.59 21.58 1.99
CA LYS A 202 -0.30 22.28 2.92
C LYS A 202 -1.63 21.53 3.01
N LYS A 203 -2.08 21.27 4.24
CA LYS A 203 -3.46 20.87 4.54
C LYS A 203 -4.39 21.92 3.92
N SER A 204 -5.07 21.56 2.84
CA SER A 204 -6.07 22.41 2.17
C SER A 204 -7.32 22.54 3.03
#